data_AF-A0AAV7JI92-F1
#
_entry.id   AF-A0AAV7JI92-F1
#
_cell.length_a   1.000
_cell.length_b   1.000
_cell.length_c   1.000
_cell.angle_alpha   90.00
_cell.angle_beta   90.00
_cell.angle_gamma   90.00
#
_symmetry.space_group_name_H-M   'P 1'
#
loop_
_entity.id
_entity.type
_entity.pdbx_description
1 polymer ?
#
loop_
_entity_poly.entity_id
_entity_poly.type
_entity_poly.pdbx_seq_one_letter_code
_entity_poly.pdbx_strand_id
1 'polypeptide(L)'
;MTRNSTGHVDYLSHIQSFSTKVCHKVLAELELRFPDTGMELLKGLDGLNSTSQKYLKRKTLSKLIAHYGDVLDVNETLLNAELAKYYMFANSGSGRVTMDPVFYPNLMKLFNLKRSLPVSSAEAERSFSTMKRVKTPQRNRLDDTRLSDLCLLASENEMTKAFNMNSIIDIFNLTERRVPL
;
A
#
# COMPACT_ATOMS: atom_id res chain seq x y z
N MET A 1 23.23 -36.83 3.54
CA MET A 1 22.99 -37.87 4.56
C MET A 1 24.30 -38.07 5.31
N THR A 2 24.43 -37.52 6.50
CA THR A 2 25.59 -37.76 7.38
C THR A 2 25.12 -38.66 8.51
N ARG A 3 25.59 -39.92 8.52
CA ARG A 3 25.27 -40.91 9.56
C ARG A 3 26.22 -40.71 10.73
N ASN A 4 25.67 -40.55 11.94
CA ASN A 4 26.44 -40.70 13.17
C ASN A 4 26.64 -42.20 13.50
N SER A 5 27.69 -42.49 14.27
CA SER A 5 28.27 -43.83 14.50
C SER A 5 27.38 -44.85 15.23
N THR A 6 26.13 -44.50 15.57
CA THR A 6 25.18 -45.36 16.31
C THR A 6 23.90 -45.71 15.53
N GLY A 7 23.82 -45.39 14.23
CA GLY A 7 22.70 -45.82 13.38
C GLY A 7 21.34 -45.15 13.67
N HIS A 8 21.26 -44.27 14.66
CA HIS A 8 20.07 -43.45 14.93
C HIS A 8 20.03 -42.23 13.99
N VAL A 9 18.90 -42.01 13.33
CA VAL A 9 18.67 -40.81 12.51
C VAL A 9 18.59 -39.60 13.43
N ASP A 10 19.52 -38.65 13.29
CA ASP A 10 19.51 -37.40 14.07
C ASP A 10 18.41 -36.44 13.55
N TYR A 11 17.18 -36.71 13.95
CA TYR A 11 16.01 -35.89 13.62
C TYR A 11 16.20 -34.42 14.04
N LEU A 12 16.89 -34.15 15.16
CA LEU A 12 17.17 -32.80 15.63
C LEU A 12 18.05 -32.00 14.65
N SER A 13 19.11 -32.62 14.12
CA SER A 13 19.97 -31.99 13.10
C SER A 13 19.21 -31.70 11.81
N HIS A 14 18.26 -32.57 11.45
CA HIS A 14 17.44 -32.43 10.26
C HIS A 14 16.38 -31.33 10.42
N ILE A 15 15.72 -31.27 11.58
CA ILE A 15 14.77 -30.19 11.94
C ILE A 15 15.49 -28.84 11.97
N GLN A 16 16.71 -28.78 12.51
CA GLN A 16 17.50 -27.56 12.55
C GLN A 16 17.99 -27.15 11.15
N SER A 17 18.37 -28.11 10.30
CA SER A 17 18.70 -27.86 8.89
C SER A 17 17.48 -27.38 8.09
N PHE A 18 16.30 -27.91 8.35
CA PHE A 18 15.06 -27.45 7.72
C PHE A 18 14.68 -26.05 8.19
N SER A 19 14.71 -25.80 9.51
CA SER A 19 14.42 -24.50 10.11
C SER A 19 15.35 -23.41 9.57
N THR A 20 16.65 -23.68 9.49
CA THR A 20 17.62 -22.73 8.91
C THR A 20 17.35 -22.45 7.43
N LYS A 21 16.97 -23.46 6.63
CA LYS A 21 16.55 -23.24 5.22
C LYS A 21 15.31 -22.36 5.10
N VAL A 22 14.32 -22.58 5.96
CA VAL A 22 13.09 -21.75 5.99
C VAL A 22 13.46 -20.32 6.37
N CYS A 23 14.25 -20.12 7.43
CA CYS A 23 14.70 -18.79 7.85
C CYS A 23 15.47 -18.07 6.74
N HIS A 24 16.43 -18.74 6.09
CA HIS A 24 17.16 -18.14 4.97
C HIS A 24 16.25 -17.77 3.80
N LYS A 25 15.27 -18.62 3.47
CA LYS A 25 14.32 -18.32 2.41
C LYS A 25 13.41 -17.14 2.76
N VAL A 26 12.88 -17.10 3.98
CA VAL A 26 12.08 -15.97 4.47
C VAL A 26 12.90 -14.69 4.45
N LEU A 27 14.16 -14.75 4.88
CA LEU A 27 15.05 -13.60 4.88
C LEU A 27 15.34 -13.11 3.46
N ALA A 28 15.63 -14.02 2.51
CA ALA A 28 15.82 -13.67 1.11
C ALA A 28 14.56 -13.04 0.48
N GLU A 29 13.37 -13.57 0.78
CA GLU A 29 12.10 -13.00 0.31
C GLU A 29 11.83 -11.62 0.95
N LEU A 30 12.21 -11.42 2.21
CA LEU A 30 12.09 -10.12 2.88
C LEU A 30 13.05 -9.08 2.28
N GLU A 31 14.29 -9.46 2.00
CA GLU A 31 15.27 -8.59 1.34
C GLU A 31 14.84 -8.24 -0.10
N LEU A 32 14.30 -9.22 -0.84
CA LEU A 32 13.72 -8.99 -2.16
C LEU A 32 12.52 -8.03 -2.11
N ARG A 33 11.63 -8.23 -1.12
CA ARG A 33 10.40 -7.45 -0.97
C ARG A 33 10.65 -6.02 -0.47
N PHE A 34 11.66 -5.83 0.38
CA PHE A 34 11.99 -4.55 0.99
C PHE A 34 13.44 -4.16 0.67
N PRO A 35 13.72 -3.65 -0.54
CA PRO A 35 15.06 -3.18 -0.89
C PRO A 35 15.47 -2.01 0.02
N ASP A 36 16.77 -1.76 0.12
CA ASP A 36 17.33 -0.71 0.99
C ASP A 36 16.66 0.66 0.77
N THR A 37 16.41 1.03 -0.50
CA THR A 37 15.69 2.25 -0.86
C THR A 37 14.27 2.27 -0.26
N GLY A 38 13.53 1.15 -0.36
CA GLY A 38 12.20 1.02 0.22
C GLY A 38 12.22 1.11 1.75
N MET A 39 13.23 0.52 2.39
CA MET A 39 13.42 0.60 3.83
C MET A 39 13.71 2.04 4.31
N GLU A 40 14.43 2.82 3.51
CA GLU A 40 14.66 4.23 3.78
C GLU A 40 13.41 5.08 3.65
N LEU A 41 12.57 4.80 2.66
CA LEU A 41 11.26 5.44 2.51
C LEU A 41 10.32 5.08 3.67
N LEU A 42 10.29 3.82 4.09
CA LEU A 42 9.50 3.37 5.24
C LEU A 42 9.94 4.07 6.53
N LYS A 43 11.25 4.24 6.75
CA LYS A 43 11.78 5.05 7.86
C LYS A 43 11.33 6.51 7.75
N GLY A 44 11.31 7.07 6.53
CA GLY A 44 10.76 8.39 6.21
C GLY A 44 9.28 8.54 6.63
N LEU A 45 8.45 7.55 6.27
CA LEU A 45 7.03 7.49 6.60
C LEU A 45 6.76 7.31 8.10
N ASP A 46 7.61 6.54 8.79
CA ASP A 46 7.57 6.44 10.26
C ASP A 46 7.86 7.80 10.92
N GLY A 47 8.72 8.61 10.32
CA GLY A 47 8.96 10.00 10.73
C GLY A 47 7.71 10.90 10.65
N LEU A 48 6.66 10.50 9.90
CA LEU A 48 5.37 11.18 9.85
C LEU A 48 4.34 10.59 10.83
N ASN A 49 4.76 9.73 11.77
CA ASN A 49 3.87 9.17 12.78
C ASN A 49 4.04 9.88 14.13
N SER A 50 2.94 10.42 14.68
CA SER A 50 2.94 11.12 15.97
C SER A 50 3.37 10.23 17.14
N THR A 51 3.27 8.91 16.98
CA THR A 51 3.69 7.90 17.97
C THR A 51 5.19 7.57 17.88
N SER A 52 5.86 7.91 16.77
CA SER A 52 7.28 7.60 16.59
C SER A 52 8.18 8.57 17.34
N GLN A 53 9.22 8.05 18.00
CA GLN A 53 10.30 8.86 18.61
C GLN A 53 11.06 9.73 17.58
N LYS A 54 10.86 9.50 16.28
CA LYS A 54 11.48 10.25 15.18
C LYS A 54 10.53 11.22 14.48
N TYR A 55 9.41 11.56 15.12
CA TYR A 55 8.42 12.46 14.56
C TYR A 55 9.01 13.78 14.05
N LEU A 56 8.76 14.05 12.77
CA LEU A 56 9.16 15.25 12.01
C LEU A 56 10.67 15.55 11.98
N LYS A 57 11.54 14.58 12.25
CA LYS A 57 12.99 14.79 12.17
C LYS A 57 13.47 14.99 10.73
N ARG A 58 14.19 16.09 10.50
CA ARG A 58 14.75 16.47 9.19
C ARG A 58 15.54 15.36 8.50
N LYS A 59 16.42 14.68 9.26
CA LYS A 59 17.28 13.59 8.73
C LYS A 59 16.48 12.41 8.18
N THR A 60 15.26 12.22 8.67
CA THR A 60 14.38 11.12 8.28
C THR A 60 13.52 11.50 7.07
N LEU A 61 13.08 12.77 7.00
CA LEU A 61 12.27 13.29 5.91
C LEU A 61 13.09 13.58 4.63
N SER A 62 14.38 13.88 4.74
CA SER A 62 15.21 14.24 3.57
C SER A 62 15.19 13.18 2.46
N LYS A 63 15.17 11.89 2.83
CA LYS A 63 15.13 10.78 1.86
C LYS A 63 13.76 10.61 1.20
N LEU A 64 12.70 10.88 1.96
CA LEU A 64 11.33 10.88 1.45
C LEU A 64 11.12 12.03 0.45
N ILE A 65 11.65 13.21 0.78
CA ILE A 65 11.61 14.40 -0.08
C ILE A 65 12.44 14.19 -1.34
N ALA A 66 13.62 13.58 -1.25
CA ALA A 66 14.41 13.27 -2.44
C ALA A 66 13.69 12.34 -3.43
N HIS A 67 12.82 11.44 -2.95
CA HIS A 67 12.11 10.48 -3.82
C HIS A 67 10.75 10.99 -4.32
N TYR A 68 10.00 11.74 -3.50
CA TYR A 68 8.64 12.20 -3.83
C TYR A 68 8.53 13.71 -4.01
N GLY A 69 9.61 14.47 -3.84
CA GLY A 69 9.64 15.93 -3.87
C GLY A 69 9.15 16.51 -5.19
N ASP A 70 9.61 15.94 -6.31
CA ASP A 70 9.21 16.37 -7.66
C ASP A 70 7.73 16.10 -7.92
N VAL A 71 7.23 14.94 -7.50
CA VAL A 71 5.83 14.53 -7.72
C VAL A 71 4.87 15.36 -6.87
N LEU A 72 5.26 15.69 -5.64
CA LEU A 72 4.41 16.45 -4.72
C LEU A 72 4.60 17.97 -4.86
N ASP A 73 5.57 18.44 -5.65
CA ASP A 73 5.96 19.85 -5.74
C ASP A 73 6.20 20.44 -4.34
N VAL A 74 7.06 19.76 -3.57
CA VAL A 74 7.38 20.16 -2.19
C VAL A 74 8.57 21.11 -2.21
N ASN A 75 8.35 22.34 -1.76
CA ASN A 75 9.45 23.28 -1.60
C ASN A 75 10.19 22.99 -0.28
N GLU A 76 11.43 22.49 -0.38
CA GLU A 76 12.25 22.12 0.78
C GLU A 76 12.50 23.30 1.74
N THR A 77 12.71 24.50 1.20
CA THR A 77 12.95 25.71 2.01
C THR A 77 11.72 26.09 2.82
N LEU A 78 10.55 26.02 2.20
CA LEU A 78 9.27 26.32 2.86
C LEU A 78 8.89 25.24 3.87
N LEU A 79 9.12 23.95 3.55
CA LEU A 79 8.93 22.85 4.48
C LEU A 79 9.81 23.01 5.73
N ASN A 80 11.06 23.46 5.56
CA ASN A 80 11.94 23.71 6.70
C ASN A 80 11.41 24.84 7.61
N ALA A 81 10.84 25.90 7.03
CA ALA A 81 10.19 26.96 7.78
C ALA A 81 8.92 26.48 8.51
N GLU A 82 8.11 25.64 7.85
CA GLU A 82 6.92 24.99 8.43
C GLU A 82 7.29 24.11 9.63
N LEU A 83 8.36 23.30 9.50
CA LEU A 83 8.87 22.46 10.58
C LEU A 83 9.41 23.30 11.76
N ALA A 84 10.16 24.36 11.48
CA ALA A 84 10.65 25.26 12.52
C ALA A 84 9.49 25.91 13.28
N LYS A 85 8.49 26.40 12.55
CA LYS A 85 7.24 26.94 13.12
C LYS A 85 6.57 25.91 14.03
N TYR A 86 6.40 24.67 13.56
CA TYR A 86 5.83 23.59 14.35
C TYR A 86 6.58 23.36 15.68
N TYR A 87 7.91 23.27 15.65
CA TYR A 87 8.71 23.07 16.86
C TYR A 87 8.67 24.27 17.81
N MET A 88 8.61 25.50 17.29
CA MET A 88 8.46 26.69 18.14
C MET A 88 7.12 26.68 18.88
N PHE A 89 6.02 26.35 18.20
CA PHE A 89 4.70 26.25 18.84
C PHE A 89 4.63 25.10 19.85
N ALA A 90 5.18 23.92 19.51
CA ALA A 90 5.21 22.77 20.41
C ALA A 90 5.96 23.05 21.72
N ASN A 91 7.08 23.79 21.65
CA ASN A 91 7.87 24.16 22.82
C ASN A 91 7.28 25.32 23.64
N SER A 92 6.38 26.12 23.06
CA SER A 92 5.78 27.29 23.72
C SER A 92 4.63 26.94 24.69
N GLY A 93 4.37 25.64 24.93
CA GLY A 93 3.38 25.17 25.92
C GLY A 93 1.92 25.47 25.58
N SER A 94 1.65 26.03 24.39
CA SER A 94 0.30 26.48 24.00
C SER A 94 -0.38 25.44 23.10
N GLY A 95 -1.11 24.51 23.73
CA GLY A 95 -2.13 23.68 23.08
C GLY A 95 -1.68 22.71 21.97
N ARG A 96 -2.59 21.84 21.54
CA ARG A 96 -2.38 20.93 20.40
C ARG A 96 -2.20 21.77 19.14
N VAL A 97 -1.07 21.63 18.45
CA VAL A 97 -0.87 22.25 17.14
C VAL A 97 -1.87 21.66 16.15
N THR A 98 -2.78 22.50 15.62
CA THR A 98 -3.66 22.09 14.53
C THR A 98 -2.88 22.11 13.21
N MET A 99 -2.88 20.97 12.51
CA MET A 99 -2.27 20.85 11.18
C MET A 99 -3.26 21.33 10.13
N ASP A 100 -3.39 22.64 10.05
CA ASP A 100 -4.24 23.29 9.06
C ASP A 100 -3.53 23.39 7.70
N PRO A 101 -4.19 22.97 6.59
CA PRO A 101 -3.61 23.02 5.24
C PRO A 101 -3.13 24.39 4.78
N VAL A 102 -3.73 25.45 5.31
CA VAL A 102 -3.38 26.84 4.98
C VAL A 102 -2.02 27.23 5.59
N PHE A 103 -1.72 26.72 6.78
CA PHE A 103 -0.51 27.09 7.51
C PHE A 103 0.65 26.11 7.31
N TYR A 104 0.36 24.88 6.89
CA TYR A 104 1.34 23.81 6.68
C TYR A 104 1.12 23.07 5.34
N PRO A 105 1.14 23.77 4.19
CA PRO A 105 0.80 23.17 2.90
C PRO A 105 1.75 22.03 2.50
N ASN A 106 3.06 22.16 2.70
CA ASN A 106 4.01 21.10 2.33
C ASN A 106 3.91 19.89 3.25
N LEU A 107 3.74 20.13 4.54
CA LEU A 107 3.57 19.05 5.49
C LEU A 107 2.26 18.28 5.24
N MET A 108 1.19 18.97 4.85
CA MET A 108 -0.07 18.33 4.47
C MET A 108 0.04 17.49 3.20
N LYS A 109 0.84 17.91 2.21
CA LYS A 109 1.17 17.08 1.04
C LYS A 109 1.86 15.77 1.46
N LEU A 110 2.82 15.82 2.38
CA LEU A 110 3.49 14.63 2.93
C LEU A 110 2.53 13.72 3.72
N PHE A 111 1.62 14.29 4.52
CA PHE A 111 0.60 13.52 5.21
C PHE A 111 -0.43 12.89 4.27
N ASN A 112 -0.74 13.55 3.15
CA ASN A 112 -1.58 12.98 2.11
C ASN A 112 -0.87 11.82 1.41
N LEU A 113 0.42 11.97 1.10
CA LEU A 113 1.25 10.87 0.58
C LEU A 113 1.20 9.65 1.51
N LYS A 114 1.44 9.86 2.81
CA LYS A 114 1.38 8.76 3.79
C LYS A 114 0.02 8.04 3.75
N ARG A 115 -1.07 8.78 3.60
CA ARG A 115 -2.43 8.23 3.54
C ARG A 115 -2.72 7.51 2.22
N SER A 116 -2.12 7.95 1.12
CA SER A 116 -2.31 7.32 -0.20
C SER A 116 -1.47 6.07 -0.40
N LEU A 117 -0.39 5.89 0.38
CA LEU A 117 0.42 4.68 0.30
C LEU A 117 -0.33 3.51 0.94
N PRO A 118 -0.57 2.41 0.20
CA PRO A 118 -1.19 1.23 0.78
C PRO A 118 -0.22 0.60 1.78
N VAL A 119 -0.46 0.82 3.07
CA VAL A 119 0.38 0.28 4.15
C VAL A 119 0.12 -1.22 4.37
N SER A 120 -0.98 -1.76 3.82
CA SER A 120 -1.44 -3.13 4.08
C SER A 120 -1.79 -3.89 2.79
N SER A 121 -1.59 -5.21 2.81
CA SER A 121 -2.09 -6.13 1.77
C SER A 121 -3.61 -6.30 1.78
N ALA A 122 -4.30 -5.80 2.81
CA ALA A 122 -5.74 -5.98 2.99
C ALA A 122 -6.57 -5.48 1.78
N GLU A 123 -6.12 -4.42 1.10
CA GLU A 123 -6.81 -3.90 -0.09
C GLU A 123 -6.67 -4.84 -1.30
N ALA A 124 -5.49 -5.44 -1.49
CA ALA A 124 -5.29 -6.47 -2.50
C ALA A 124 -6.12 -7.72 -2.20
N GLU A 125 -6.17 -8.16 -0.94
CA GLU A 125 -6.99 -9.29 -0.49
C GLU A 125 -8.49 -9.04 -0.72
N ARG A 126 -8.96 -7.81 -0.46
CA ARG A 126 -10.34 -7.40 -0.76
C ARG A 126 -10.61 -7.49 -2.26
N SER A 127 -9.71 -6.98 -3.11
CA SER A 127 -9.83 -7.07 -4.57
C SER A 127 -9.85 -8.52 -5.07
N PHE A 128 -9.00 -9.40 -4.53
CA PHE A 128 -9.02 -10.83 -4.87
C PHE A 128 -10.29 -11.53 -4.39
N SER A 129 -10.83 -11.16 -3.23
CA SER A 129 -12.11 -11.66 -2.74
C SER A 129 -13.27 -11.25 -3.65
N THR A 130 -13.29 -9.99 -4.10
CA THR A 130 -14.25 -9.51 -5.10
C THR A 130 -14.11 -10.29 -6.42
N MET A 131 -12.88 -10.47 -6.91
CA MET A 131 -12.62 -11.25 -8.12
C MET A 131 -13.11 -12.69 -7.98
N LYS A 132 -12.93 -13.32 -6.82
CA LYS A 132 -13.43 -14.68 -6.54
C LYS A 132 -14.96 -14.75 -6.54
N ARG A 133 -15.65 -13.69 -6.14
CA ARG A 133 -17.12 -13.58 -6.22
C ARG A 133 -17.61 -13.41 -7.66
N VAL A 134 -16.89 -12.65 -8.48
CA VAL A 134 -17.23 -12.38 -9.88
C VAL A 134 -16.92 -13.59 -10.78
N LYS A 135 -15.74 -14.20 -10.60
CA LYS A 135 -15.23 -15.33 -11.39
C LYS A 135 -15.59 -16.66 -10.73
N THR A 136 -16.82 -17.11 -10.97
CA THR A 136 -17.30 -18.42 -10.51
C THR A 136 -16.94 -19.54 -11.49
N PRO A 137 -16.99 -20.83 -11.09
CA PRO A 137 -16.68 -21.94 -11.99
C PRO A 137 -17.52 -21.95 -13.29
N GLN A 138 -18.76 -21.48 -13.21
CA GLN A 138 -19.66 -21.35 -14.37
C GLN A 138 -19.33 -20.13 -15.25
N ARG A 139 -18.63 -19.13 -14.70
CA ARG A 139 -18.23 -17.88 -15.36
C ARG A 139 -16.70 -17.79 -15.49
N ASN A 140 -16.03 -18.91 -15.72
CA ASN A 140 -14.56 -18.96 -15.80
C ASN A 140 -14.00 -18.39 -17.11
N ARG A 141 -14.80 -18.39 -18.20
CA ARG A 141 -14.47 -17.86 -19.53
C ARG A 141 -14.84 -16.38 -19.66
N LEU A 142 -14.23 -15.54 -18.82
CA LEU A 142 -14.27 -14.08 -18.92
C LEU A 142 -12.93 -13.58 -19.47
N ASP A 143 -13.00 -12.67 -20.42
CA ASP A 143 -11.83 -11.90 -20.86
C ASP A 143 -11.34 -10.99 -19.72
N ASP A 144 -10.05 -10.65 -19.72
CA ASP A 144 -9.44 -9.83 -18.67
C ASP A 144 -10.10 -8.45 -18.58
N THR A 145 -10.48 -7.85 -19.71
CA THR A 145 -11.20 -6.57 -19.75
C THR A 145 -12.56 -6.68 -19.04
N ARG A 146 -13.37 -7.65 -19.45
CA ARG A 146 -14.69 -7.91 -18.86
C ARG A 146 -14.62 -8.26 -17.38
N LEU A 147 -13.60 -9.01 -16.97
CA LEU A 147 -13.39 -9.36 -15.57
C LEU A 147 -13.04 -8.11 -14.75
N SER A 148 -12.16 -7.25 -15.27
CA SER A 148 -11.78 -5.99 -14.64
C SER A 148 -12.99 -5.08 -14.45
N ASP A 149 -13.79 -4.87 -15.50
CA ASP A 149 -14.99 -4.03 -15.46
C ASP A 149 -16.02 -4.53 -14.44
N LEU A 150 -16.26 -5.85 -14.40
CA LEU A 150 -17.18 -6.46 -13.44
C LEU A 150 -16.66 -6.37 -12.00
N CYS A 151 -15.35 -6.53 -11.79
CA CYS A 151 -14.73 -6.35 -10.48
C CYS A 151 -14.85 -4.90 -10.01
N LEU A 152 -14.67 -3.92 -10.90
CA LEU A 152 -14.85 -2.51 -10.60
C LEU A 152 -16.29 -2.21 -10.13
N LEU A 153 -17.29 -2.67 -10.90
CA LEU A 153 -18.70 -2.53 -10.55
C LEU A 153 -19.05 -3.20 -9.21
N ALA A 154 -18.45 -4.36 -8.94
CA ALA A 154 -18.68 -5.12 -7.71
C ALA A 154 -17.99 -4.50 -6.48
N SER A 155 -16.83 -3.85 -6.66
CA SER A 155 -16.14 -3.11 -5.60
C SER A 155 -16.87 -1.81 -5.26
N GLU A 156 -17.30 -1.08 -6.29
CA GLU A 156 -18.02 0.19 -6.16
C GLU A 156 -19.55 0.02 -6.11
N ASN A 157 -20.00 -0.99 -5.37
CA ASN A 157 -21.41 -1.40 -5.34
C ASN A 157 -22.38 -0.26 -5.00
N GLU A 158 -21.99 0.66 -4.11
CA GLU A 158 -22.84 1.81 -3.75
C GLU A 158 -23.04 2.78 -4.93
N MET A 159 -21.99 3.07 -5.70
CA MET A 159 -22.11 3.87 -6.92
C MET A 159 -22.89 3.10 -7.99
N THR A 160 -22.65 1.79 -8.12
CA THR A 160 -23.36 0.95 -9.09
C THR A 160 -24.87 0.91 -8.85
N LYS A 161 -25.32 0.88 -7.59
CA LYS A 161 -26.75 0.93 -7.23
C LYS A 161 -27.40 2.26 -7.61
N ALA A 162 -26.63 3.34 -7.72
CA ALA A 162 -27.15 4.64 -8.12
C ALA A 162 -27.42 4.73 -9.64
N PHE A 163 -26.92 3.78 -10.44
CA PHE A 163 -27.19 3.76 -11.87
C PHE A 163 -28.64 3.40 -12.19
N ASN A 164 -29.20 4.09 -13.18
CA ASN A 164 -30.52 3.75 -13.72
C ASN A 164 -30.41 2.52 -14.64
N MET A 165 -30.76 1.35 -14.11
CA MET A 165 -30.70 0.08 -14.83
C MET A 165 -31.47 0.11 -16.17
N ASN A 166 -32.61 0.82 -16.23
CA ASN A 166 -33.43 0.88 -17.44
C ASN A 166 -32.68 1.55 -18.59
N SER A 167 -31.98 2.66 -18.30
CA SER A 167 -31.16 3.35 -19.30
C SER A 167 -30.04 2.46 -19.85
N ILE A 168 -29.43 1.63 -19.01
CA ILE A 168 -28.39 0.68 -19.43
C ILE A 168 -28.98 -0.40 -20.34
N ILE A 169 -30.18 -0.90 -20.03
CA ILE A 169 -30.88 -1.89 -20.86
C ILE A 169 -31.21 -1.29 -22.23
N ASP A 170 -31.68 -0.05 -22.28
CA ASP A 170 -31.98 0.65 -23.53
C ASP A 170 -30.73 0.81 -24.40
N ILE A 171 -29.62 1.27 -23.81
CA ILE A 171 -28.32 1.36 -24.50
C ILE A 171 -27.87 -0.01 -25.00
N PHE A 172 -28.00 -1.04 -24.15
CA PHE A 172 -27.63 -2.39 -24.52
C PHE A 172 -28.46 -2.84 -25.74
N ASN A 173 -29.76 -2.59 -25.77
CA ASN A 173 -30.66 -2.99 -26.87
C ASN A 173 -30.41 -2.24 -28.18
N LEU A 174 -29.77 -1.07 -28.15
CA LEU A 174 -29.36 -0.34 -29.36
C LEU A 174 -28.17 -0.98 -30.08
N THR A 175 -27.42 -1.89 -29.44
CA THR A 175 -26.30 -2.58 -30.09
C THR A 175 -26.80 -3.69 -31.02
N GLU A 176 -26.38 -3.66 -32.29
CA GLU A 176 -26.71 -4.71 -33.25
C GLU A 176 -26.03 -6.03 -32.86
N ARG A 177 -26.82 -7.05 -32.47
CA ARG A 177 -26.33 -8.38 -32.05
C ARG A 177 -26.67 -9.49 -33.03
N ARG A 178 -26.67 -9.21 -34.33
CA ARG A 178 -26.83 -10.27 -35.32
C ARG A 178 -25.46 -10.84 -35.67
N VAL A 179 -25.25 -12.11 -35.33
CA VAL A 179 -24.22 -12.92 -35.98
C VAL A 179 -24.66 -13.04 -37.45
N PRO A 180 -23.83 -12.65 -38.43
CA PRO A 180 -24.18 -12.86 -39.83
C PRO A 180 -24.39 -14.36 -40.05
N LEU A 181 -25.57 -14.71 -40.59
CA LEU A 181 -25.93 -16.07 -40.97
C LEU A 181 -25.10 -16.55 -42.17
#